data_AF-A0A6S7BAH8-F1
#
_entry.id   AF-A0A6S7BAH8-F1
#
_cell.length_a   1.000
_cell.length_b   1.000
_cell.length_c   1.000
_cell.angle_alpha   90.00
_cell.angle_beta   90.00
_cell.angle_gamma   90.00
#
_symmetry.space_group_name_H-M   'P 1'
#
loop_
_entity.id
_entity.type
_entity.pdbx_description
1 polymer ?
#
loop_
_entity_poly.entity_id
_entity_poly.type
_entity_poly.pdbx_seq_one_letter_code
_entity_poly.pdbx_strand_id
1 'polypeptide(L)'
;MAQCGSGNALPVFEIRKNVVSDVPNSVPNSVVKCGSPFRVADHACRPDCGACCIAPSISSPIPGMPHGKPAGVRCVQLGDDLRCAIFGQPGRPACCAGLQPQTEMCGTNRGEALAWLTQLEVQTQPQAAAH
;
A
#
# COMPACT_ATOMS: atom_id res chain seq x y z
N MET A 1 -9.94 65.39 26.50
CA MET A 1 -8.96 66.20 27.25
C MET A 1 -8.92 65.69 28.69
N ALA A 2 -7.70 65.41 29.17
CA ALA A 2 -7.18 65.59 30.55
C ALA A 2 -7.98 65.08 31.77
N GLN A 3 -7.41 64.49 32.83
CA GLN A 3 -6.04 64.09 33.20
C GLN A 3 -6.11 63.32 34.53
N CYS A 4 -5.10 62.47 34.77
CA CYS A 4 -4.40 62.11 36.02
C CYS A 4 -5.12 62.06 37.38
N GLY A 5 -4.86 60.97 38.12
CA GLY A 5 -4.78 61.02 39.59
C GLY A 5 -4.78 59.66 40.30
N SER A 6 -3.60 59.10 40.53
CA SER A 6 -3.32 57.86 41.28
C SER A 6 -3.79 57.90 42.74
N GLY A 7 -4.29 56.76 43.24
CA GLY A 7 -4.47 56.51 44.68
C GLY A 7 -4.74 55.03 44.96
N ASN A 8 -3.78 54.38 45.60
CA ASN A 8 -3.71 52.95 45.92
C ASN A 8 -4.92 52.40 46.70
N ALA A 9 -5.42 51.23 46.29
CA ALA A 9 -5.94 50.21 47.20
C ALA A 9 -5.80 48.82 46.55
N LEU A 10 -5.17 47.91 47.30
CA LEU A 10 -4.89 46.51 46.96
C LEU A 10 -6.17 45.63 47.08
N PRO A 11 -6.13 44.29 46.94
CA PRO A 11 -6.43 43.58 45.69
C PRO A 11 -7.43 42.44 45.94
N VAL A 12 -8.65 42.49 45.40
CA VAL A 12 -9.55 41.34 45.50
C VAL A 12 -10.32 41.19 44.19
N PHE A 13 -10.16 40.01 43.60
CA PHE A 13 -10.84 39.50 42.42
C PHE A 13 -10.50 40.19 41.10
N GLU A 14 -9.56 39.60 40.34
CA GLU A 14 -10.00 39.16 39.01
C GLU A 14 -9.18 37.99 38.46
N ILE A 15 -9.93 36.99 38.06
CA ILE A 15 -9.59 35.89 37.20
C ILE A 15 -8.86 36.41 35.95
N ARG A 16 -7.63 35.96 35.71
CA ARG A 16 -7.15 35.67 34.35
C ARG A 16 -5.78 35.02 34.29
N LYS A 17 -5.73 33.98 33.45
CA LYS A 17 -4.57 33.51 32.66
C LYS A 17 -3.65 32.51 33.35
N ASN A 18 -4.14 31.27 33.34
CA ASN A 18 -3.47 30.13 32.73
C ASN A 18 -2.29 30.52 31.81
N VAL A 19 -1.04 30.31 32.24
CA VAL A 19 0.01 29.68 31.43
C VAL A 19 1.25 29.39 32.28
N VAL A 20 1.70 28.14 32.17
CA VAL A 20 2.96 27.53 32.60
C VAL A 20 3.03 26.96 34.02
N SER A 21 3.56 25.73 34.04
CA SER A 21 3.93 24.89 35.19
C SER A 21 2.71 24.26 35.88
N ASP A 22 2.52 22.95 35.91
CA ASP A 22 3.51 21.90 36.14
C ASP A 22 3.09 20.59 35.47
N VAL A 23 4.08 19.91 34.87
CA VAL A 23 3.98 18.53 34.42
C VAL A 23 4.33 17.62 35.60
N PRO A 24 3.38 16.87 36.21
CA PRO A 24 3.74 15.72 37.02
C PRO A 24 4.00 14.50 36.12
N ASN A 25 5.29 14.29 35.92
CA ASN A 25 5.96 13.03 35.62
C ASN A 25 5.30 11.84 36.35
N SER A 26 4.64 10.94 35.61
CA SER A 26 4.48 9.51 35.93
C SER A 26 3.79 8.78 34.78
N VAL A 27 4.57 8.42 33.74
CA VAL A 27 4.15 7.38 32.78
C VAL A 27 4.86 6.09 33.18
N PRO A 28 4.15 5.04 33.65
CA PRO A 28 4.80 3.77 33.96
C PRO A 28 5.30 3.09 32.69
N ASN A 29 6.56 2.66 32.79
CA ASN A 29 7.38 1.99 31.79
C ASN A 29 6.88 0.55 31.53
N SER A 30 6.30 0.30 30.35
CA SER A 30 6.35 -1.01 29.70
C SER A 30 5.98 -0.90 28.21
N VAL A 31 7.03 -0.72 27.41
CA VAL A 31 7.25 -1.30 26.06
C VAL A 31 6.01 -1.86 25.35
N VAL A 32 5.48 -1.10 24.38
CA VAL A 32 5.27 -1.56 22.99
C VAL A 32 5.44 -0.36 22.06
N LYS A 33 6.48 -0.36 21.23
CA LYS A 33 6.54 0.49 20.03
C LYS A 33 6.62 -0.42 18.82
N CYS A 34 5.58 -0.48 17.97
CA CYS A 34 5.75 -0.53 16.51
C CYS A 34 4.41 -0.47 15.74
N GLY A 35 4.20 0.60 14.96
CA GLY A 35 3.32 0.64 13.79
C GLY A 35 1.86 1.04 14.03
N SER A 36 1.35 1.99 13.23
CA SER A 36 -0.10 2.21 13.08
C SER A 36 -0.75 0.91 12.58
N PRO A 37 -1.91 0.48 13.12
CA PRO A 37 -2.60 -0.73 12.68
C PRO A 37 -3.14 -0.62 11.24
N PHE A 38 -3.19 0.60 10.68
CA PHE A 38 -3.37 0.80 9.24
C PHE A 38 -2.02 0.71 8.51
N ARG A 39 -1.38 -0.46 8.56
CA ARG A 39 -0.47 -0.88 7.48
C ARG A 39 -1.37 -1.32 6.34
N VAL A 40 -1.78 -0.39 5.49
CA VAL A 40 -2.43 -0.77 4.24
C VAL A 40 -1.35 -1.28 3.29
N ALA A 41 -1.10 -2.59 3.39
CA ALA A 41 -0.57 -3.42 2.32
C ALA A 41 -1.62 -3.60 1.19
N ASP A 42 -2.45 -2.57 0.92
CA ASP A 42 -3.67 -2.65 0.09
C ASP A 42 -3.40 -2.71 -1.42
N HIS A 43 -2.13 -2.77 -1.82
CA HIS A 43 -1.74 -2.97 -3.22
C HIS A 43 -0.79 -4.15 -3.41
N ALA A 44 -0.49 -4.88 -2.34
CA ALA A 44 0.31 -6.10 -2.42
C ALA A 44 -0.66 -7.30 -2.49
N CYS A 45 -0.62 -8.03 -3.60
CA CYS A 45 -1.35 -9.27 -3.82
C CYS A 45 -1.39 -10.14 -2.54
N ARG A 46 -2.54 -10.77 -2.25
CA ARG A 46 -2.72 -11.69 -1.11
C ARG A 46 -1.54 -12.68 -1.04
N PRO A 47 -1.00 -12.99 0.16
CA PRO A 47 0.01 -14.04 0.29
C PRO A 47 -0.47 -15.32 -0.39
N ASP A 48 0.48 -16.08 -0.94
CA ASP A 48 0.21 -17.35 -1.63
C ASP A 48 -0.64 -17.24 -2.90
N CYS A 49 -0.93 -16.04 -3.43
CA CYS A 49 -1.77 -15.89 -4.61
C CYS A 49 -1.04 -16.11 -5.93
N GLY A 50 0.06 -15.40 -6.21
CA GLY A 50 0.87 -15.54 -7.42
C GLY A 50 0.14 -15.47 -8.78
N ALA A 51 -1.16 -15.18 -8.83
CA ALA A 51 -2.00 -15.39 -10.01
C ALA A 51 -1.57 -14.49 -11.18
N CYS A 52 -1.24 -13.23 -10.90
CA CYS A 52 -0.71 -12.28 -11.89
C CYS A 52 0.65 -12.69 -12.48
N CYS A 53 1.41 -13.54 -11.78
CA CYS A 53 2.69 -14.05 -12.28
C CYS A 53 2.54 -15.33 -13.11
N ILE A 54 1.33 -15.89 -13.22
CA ILE A 54 1.05 -17.13 -13.95
C ILE A 54 0.07 -16.87 -15.09
N ALA A 55 -1.11 -16.34 -14.79
CA ALA A 55 -2.24 -16.31 -15.72
C ALA A 55 -2.03 -15.41 -16.96
N PRO A 56 -1.78 -14.09 -16.83
CA PRO A 56 -1.76 -13.19 -17.99
C PRO A 56 -0.52 -13.39 -18.85
N SER A 57 -0.60 -13.10 -20.15
CA SER A 57 0.60 -12.94 -20.97
C SER A 57 1.26 -11.59 -20.69
N ILE A 58 2.58 -11.53 -20.82
CA ILE A 58 3.38 -10.33 -20.65
C ILE A 58 4.30 -10.22 -21.87
N SER A 59 4.05 -9.26 -22.75
CA SER A 59 4.87 -9.07 -23.96
C SER A 59 6.16 -8.28 -23.68
N SER A 60 6.22 -7.57 -22.56
CA SER A 60 7.42 -6.81 -22.16
C SER A 60 8.49 -7.73 -21.55
N PRO A 61 9.79 -7.43 -21.74
CA PRO A 61 10.87 -8.21 -21.15
C PRO A 61 10.78 -8.28 -19.61
N ILE A 62 11.11 -9.44 -19.06
CA ILE A 62 11.29 -9.68 -17.63
C ILE A 62 12.75 -10.10 -17.44
N PRO A 63 13.45 -9.71 -16.35
CA PRO A 63 14.77 -10.26 -16.05
C PRO A 63 14.72 -11.81 -16.01
N GLY A 64 15.43 -12.47 -16.92
CA GLY A 64 15.39 -13.93 -17.13
C GLY A 64 14.36 -14.44 -18.15
N MET A 65 13.51 -13.57 -18.71
CA MET A 65 12.59 -13.87 -19.82
C MET A 65 12.57 -12.70 -20.83
N PRO A 66 13.55 -12.61 -21.76
CA PRO A 66 13.72 -11.44 -22.64
C PRO A 66 12.57 -11.24 -23.64
N HIS A 67 11.86 -12.31 -24.01
CA HIS A 67 10.68 -12.28 -24.89
C HIS A 67 9.37 -12.14 -24.11
N GLY A 68 9.44 -11.83 -22.82
CA GLY A 68 8.29 -11.79 -21.94
C GLY A 68 7.83 -13.16 -21.48
N LYS A 69 6.58 -13.27 -21.04
CA LYS A 69 5.99 -14.45 -20.42
C LYS A 69 4.69 -14.85 -21.13
N PRO A 70 4.57 -16.06 -21.66
CA PRO A 70 3.29 -16.54 -22.19
C PRO A 70 2.21 -16.62 -21.09
N ALA A 71 0.94 -16.59 -21.51
CA ALA A 71 -0.19 -16.84 -20.61
C ALA A 71 -0.11 -18.26 -20.03
N GLY A 72 -0.52 -18.42 -18.76
CA GLY A 72 -0.46 -19.69 -18.03
C GLY A 72 0.95 -20.17 -17.65
N VAL A 73 2.01 -19.58 -18.19
CA VAL A 73 3.40 -19.93 -17.84
C VAL A 73 3.82 -19.21 -16.56
N ARG A 74 4.50 -19.96 -15.67
CA ARG A 74 5.06 -19.44 -14.42
C ARG A 74 6.20 -18.45 -14.72
N CYS A 75 6.10 -17.24 -14.17
CA CYS A 75 7.17 -16.24 -14.25
C CYS A 75 8.44 -16.72 -13.52
N VAL A 76 9.61 -16.49 -14.11
CA VAL A 76 10.92 -16.78 -13.49
C VAL A 76 11.14 -16.06 -12.16
N GLN A 77 10.45 -14.93 -11.96
CA GLN A 77 10.52 -14.12 -10.74
C GLN A 77 9.52 -14.55 -9.66
N LEU A 78 8.71 -15.60 -9.89
CA LEU A 78 7.78 -16.12 -8.90
C LEU A 78 8.50 -17.11 -7.97
N GLY A 79 8.76 -16.67 -6.74
CA GLY A 79 9.38 -17.50 -5.70
C GLY A 79 8.47 -18.62 -5.20
N ASP A 80 9.04 -19.53 -4.42
CA ASP A 80 8.31 -20.68 -3.86
C ASP A 80 7.19 -20.26 -2.89
N ASP A 81 7.35 -19.10 -2.25
CA ASP A 81 6.35 -18.42 -1.44
C ASP A 81 5.26 -17.70 -2.26
N LEU A 82 5.29 -17.86 -3.58
CA LEU A 82 4.33 -17.31 -4.54
C LEU A 82 4.29 -15.77 -4.53
N ARG A 83 5.43 -15.15 -4.18
CA ARG A 83 5.66 -13.71 -4.26
C ARG A 83 6.62 -13.39 -5.40
N CYS A 84 6.46 -12.20 -5.96
CA CYS A 84 7.35 -11.71 -7.02
C CYS A 84 8.66 -11.23 -6.40
N ALA A 85 9.78 -11.85 -6.75
CA ALA A 85 11.11 -11.57 -6.22
C ALA A 85 11.58 -10.13 -6.51
N ILE A 86 11.07 -9.52 -7.57
CA ILE A 86 11.38 -8.13 -7.98
C ILE A 86 10.23 -7.15 -7.69
N PHE A 87 9.31 -7.48 -6.77
CA PHE A 87 8.23 -6.56 -6.40
C PHE A 87 8.80 -5.21 -5.89
N GLY A 88 8.41 -4.11 -6.52
CA GLY A 88 8.86 -2.76 -6.15
C GLY A 88 10.27 -2.39 -6.66
N GLN A 89 10.95 -3.29 -7.38
CA GLN A 89 12.27 -3.03 -7.95
C GLN A 89 12.15 -2.40 -9.35
N PRO A 90 13.14 -1.60 -9.78
CA PRO A 90 13.14 -0.97 -11.11
C PRO A 90 13.21 -1.98 -12.26
N GLY A 91 13.69 -3.20 -12.01
CA GLY A 91 13.69 -4.29 -12.99
C GLY A 91 12.32 -4.92 -13.26
N ARG A 92 11.27 -4.55 -12.50
CA ARG A 92 9.90 -5.04 -12.69
C ARG A 92 9.26 -4.31 -13.88
N PRO A 93 8.78 -5.03 -14.90
CA PRO A 93 8.20 -4.38 -16.08
C PRO A 93 6.97 -3.55 -15.70
N ALA A 94 6.76 -2.45 -16.42
CA ALA A 94 5.74 -1.45 -16.12
C ALA A 94 4.32 -2.03 -16.05
N CYS A 95 3.97 -2.97 -16.93
CA CYS A 95 2.68 -3.66 -16.90
C CYS A 95 2.47 -4.42 -15.57
N CYS A 96 3.50 -5.13 -15.08
CA CYS A 96 3.42 -5.83 -13.80
C CYS A 96 3.41 -4.86 -12.61
N ALA A 97 4.11 -3.72 -12.70
CA ALA A 97 4.15 -2.70 -11.64
C ALA A 97 2.83 -1.91 -11.55
N GLY A 98 2.16 -1.67 -12.69
CA GLY A 98 0.89 -0.98 -12.77
C GLY A 98 -0.33 -1.84 -12.42
N LEU A 99 -0.17 -3.16 -12.32
CA LEU A 99 -1.28 -4.06 -11.98
C LEU A 99 -1.73 -3.85 -10.52
N GLN A 100 -2.95 -3.37 -10.36
CA GLN A 100 -3.58 -3.17 -9.05
C GLN A 100 -4.50 -4.35 -8.71
N PRO A 101 -4.37 -4.94 -7.50
CA PRO A 101 -5.33 -5.94 -7.05
C PRO A 101 -6.71 -5.32 -6.85
N GLN A 102 -7.74 -5.95 -7.43
CA GLN A 102 -9.16 -5.61 -7.27
C GLN A 102 -9.93 -6.84 -6.80
N THR A 103 -11.05 -6.64 -6.11
CA THR A 103 -11.86 -7.72 -5.51
C THR A 103 -12.32 -8.73 -6.56
N GLU A 104 -12.79 -8.24 -7.70
CA GLU A 104 -13.27 -9.05 -8.82
C GLU A 104 -12.16 -9.92 -9.41
N MET A 105 -10.94 -9.38 -9.46
CA MET A 105 -9.76 -10.10 -9.93
C MET A 105 -9.26 -11.12 -8.93
N CYS A 106 -9.29 -10.80 -7.63
CA CYS A 106 -8.60 -11.60 -6.61
C CYS A 106 -9.50 -12.68 -6.00
N GLY A 107 -10.82 -12.49 -6.05
CA GLY A 107 -11.81 -13.37 -5.45
C GLY A 107 -11.51 -13.69 -3.98
N THR A 108 -12.06 -14.81 -3.51
CA THR A 108 -11.85 -15.33 -2.16
C THR A 108 -10.57 -16.18 -2.06
N ASN A 109 -10.12 -16.77 -3.16
CA ASN A 109 -9.00 -17.70 -3.18
C ASN A 109 -8.16 -17.59 -4.47
N ARG A 110 -7.02 -18.30 -4.48
CA ARG A 110 -6.07 -18.26 -5.62
C ARG A 110 -6.68 -18.83 -6.90
N GLY A 111 -7.49 -19.88 -6.79
CA GLY A 111 -8.12 -20.53 -7.92
C GLY A 111 -9.05 -19.58 -8.66
N GLU A 112 -9.87 -18.83 -7.91
CA GLU A 112 -10.72 -17.77 -8.47
C GLU A 112 -9.89 -16.70 -9.19
N ALA A 113 -8.79 -16.23 -8.58
CA ALA A 113 -7.94 -15.23 -9.21
C ALA A 113 -7.30 -15.71 -10.51
N LEU A 114 -6.83 -16.96 -10.54
CA LEU A 114 -6.29 -17.58 -11.74
C LEU A 114 -7.36 -17.72 -12.82
N ALA A 115 -8.55 -18.20 -12.47
CA ALA A 115 -9.66 -18.37 -13.41
C ALA A 115 -10.08 -17.03 -14.02
N TRP A 116 -10.25 -16.00 -13.19
CA TRP A 116 -10.66 -14.67 -13.65
C TRP A 116 -9.62 -14.04 -14.58
N LEU A 117 -8.34 -14.06 -14.21
CA LEU A 117 -7.26 -13.51 -15.04
C LEU A 117 -7.08 -14.28 -16.35
N THR A 118 -7.25 -15.61 -16.32
CA THR A 118 -7.20 -16.44 -17.54
C THR A 118 -8.37 -16.13 -18.46
N GLN A 119 -9.57 -15.94 -17.90
CA GLN A 119 -10.73 -15.55 -18.68
C GLN A 119 -10.52 -14.18 -19.33
N LEU A 120 -10.05 -13.19 -18.57
CA LEU A 120 -9.73 -11.87 -19.13
C LEU A 120 -8.72 -11.96 -20.26
N GLU A 121 -7.63 -12.69 -20.06
CA GLU A 121 -6.60 -12.88 -21.09
C GLU A 121 -7.22 -13.36 -22.40
N VAL A 122 -8.10 -14.38 -22.36
CA VAL A 122 -8.81 -14.91 -23.53
C VAL A 122 -9.74 -13.87 -24.15
N GLN A 123 -10.50 -13.14 -23.31
CA GLN A 123 -11.46 -12.13 -23.77
C GLN A 123 -10.78 -10.91 -24.39
N THR A 124 -9.57 -10.58 -23.98
CA THR A 124 -8.81 -9.42 -24.46
C THR A 124 -7.73 -9.79 -25.46
N GLN A 125 -7.69 -11.02 -25.97
CA GLN A 125 -6.74 -11.37 -27.02
C GLN A 125 -6.97 -10.44 -28.22
N PRO A 126 -5.89 -9.86 -28.79
CA PRO A 126 -6.03 -9.16 -30.03
C PRO A 126 -6.61 -10.13 -31.05
N GLN A 127 -7.75 -9.78 -31.65
CA GLN A 127 -8.21 -10.49 -32.85
C GLN A 127 -7.05 -10.42 -33.83
N ALA A 128 -6.55 -11.57 -34.28
CA ALA A 128 -5.45 -11.63 -35.23
C ALA A 128 -5.84 -10.75 -36.42
N ALA A 129 -5.28 -9.54 -36.47
CA ALA A 129 -5.41 -8.67 -37.61
C ALA A 129 -4.71 -9.42 -38.73
N ALA A 130 -5.52 -9.98 -39.64
CA ALA A 130 -5.06 -10.60 -40.87
C ALA A 130 -3.96 -9.72 -41.46
N HIS A 131 -2.73 -10.23 -41.39
CA HIS A 131 -1.58 -9.77 -42.16
C HIS A 131 -1.34 -10.80 -43.25
#